data_AF-A0AAP3MC80-F1
#
_entry.id   AF-A0AAP3MC80-F1
#
_cell.length_a   1.000
_cell.length_b   1.000
_cell.length_c   1.000
_cell.angle_alpha   90.00
_cell.angle_beta   90.00
_cell.angle_gamma   90.00
#
_symmetry.space_group_name_H-M   'P 1'
#
loop_
_entity.id
_entity.type
_entity.pdbx_description
1 polymer ?
#
loop_
_entity_poly.entity_id
_entity_poly.type
_entity_poly.pdbx_seq_one_letter_code
_entity_poly.pdbx_strand_id
1 'polypeptide(L)'
;MAAPTKEEVQDFIDKNISFFITPLSEEEQKKFQQFYKDANAMEQIADYSKKLMALLYKYKQILNNNRVPVFNAWRKGDFAPALAHEEIRQFIMDNKDHPAVMMWANKKSTIELNKSETQAPRQETPVPAQEKPKGLDDFTEKFMKMDKGQFDYCFSSSDSQTRSGNIFMNRRLVREGLTGELFNTQEDYNNWKSNLVSARNQQTQALKQEPVLSETQAL
;
A
#
# COMPACT_ATOMS: atom_id res chain seq x y z
N MET A 1 -35.81 13.24 0.88
CA MET A 1 -35.70 12.25 1.98
C MET A 1 -35.28 13.00 3.22
N ALA A 2 -35.74 12.60 4.41
CA ALA A 2 -35.26 13.20 5.65
C ALA A 2 -33.78 12.87 5.84
N ALA A 3 -33.00 13.82 6.36
CA ALA A 3 -31.59 13.59 6.65
C ALA A 3 -31.47 12.53 7.78
N PRO A 4 -30.50 11.61 7.69
CA PRO A 4 -30.27 10.62 8.75
C PRO A 4 -30.01 11.28 10.10
N THR A 5 -30.62 10.74 11.15
CA THR A 5 -30.45 11.20 12.53
C THR A 5 -29.10 10.72 13.09
N LYS A 6 -28.63 11.31 14.21
CA LYS A 6 -27.36 10.90 14.82
C LYS A 6 -27.45 9.48 15.36
N GLU A 7 -28.60 9.16 15.94
CA GLU A 7 -28.94 7.89 16.55
C GLU A 7 -28.95 6.77 15.49
N GLU A 8 -29.59 7.00 14.34
CA GLU A 8 -29.61 6.04 13.23
C GLU A 8 -28.20 5.73 12.70
N VAL A 9 -27.35 6.75 12.54
CA VAL A 9 -25.98 6.54 12.04
C VAL A 9 -25.10 5.90 13.11
N GLN A 10 -25.28 6.25 14.39
CA GLN A 10 -24.56 5.62 15.50
C GLN A 10 -24.89 4.14 15.61
N ASP A 11 -26.17 3.77 15.52
CA ASP A 11 -26.62 2.36 15.51
C ASP A 11 -25.96 1.57 14.37
N PHE A 12 -25.80 2.17 13.19
CA PHE A 12 -25.12 1.54 12.06
C PHE A 12 -23.62 1.36 12.31
N ILE A 13 -22.96 2.39 12.85
CA ILE A 13 -21.54 2.32 13.22
C ILE A 13 -21.33 1.24 14.27
N ASP A 14 -22.16 1.15 15.30
CA ASP A 14 -22.03 0.19 16.39
C ASP A 14 -22.17 -1.25 15.88
N LYS A 15 -23.14 -1.50 14.99
CA LYS A 15 -23.30 -2.81 14.32
C LYS A 15 -22.09 -3.19 13.45
N ASN A 16 -21.39 -2.20 12.92
CA ASN A 16 -20.24 -2.38 12.04
C ASN A 16 -18.93 -1.88 12.68
N ILE A 17 -18.85 -1.84 14.01
CA ILE A 17 -17.81 -1.08 14.72
C ILE A 17 -16.40 -1.51 14.31
N SER A 18 -16.19 -2.82 14.12
CA SER A 18 -14.91 -3.38 13.65
C SER A 18 -14.47 -2.86 12.28
N PHE A 19 -15.38 -2.43 11.41
CA PHE A 19 -15.00 -1.81 10.14
C PHE A 19 -14.37 -0.42 10.37
N PHE A 20 -14.90 0.32 11.34
CA PHE A 20 -14.51 1.71 11.61
C PHE A 20 -13.28 1.82 12.52
N ILE A 21 -13.12 0.92 13.50
CA ILE A 21 -12.04 1.00 14.49
C ILE A 21 -10.77 0.23 14.11
N THR A 22 -10.89 -0.92 13.44
CA THR A 22 -9.74 -1.77 13.06
C THR A 22 -8.71 -1.03 12.20
N PRO A 23 -9.06 -0.17 11.23
CA PRO A 23 -8.06 0.60 10.49
C PRO A 23 -7.35 1.70 11.31
N LEU A 24 -7.80 1.98 12.55
CA LEU A 24 -7.25 3.04 13.42
C LEU A 24 -6.09 2.55 14.30
N SER A 25 -5.98 1.24 14.54
CA SER A 25 -4.87 0.62 15.27
C SER A 25 -3.77 0.17 14.30
N GLU A 26 -2.51 0.50 14.59
CA GLU A 26 -1.37 0.11 13.73
C GLU A 26 -1.23 -1.41 13.56
N GLU A 27 -1.54 -2.17 14.61
CA GLU A 27 -1.45 -3.63 14.59
C GLU A 27 -2.57 -4.26 13.76
N GLU A 28 -3.78 -3.72 13.90
CA GLU A 28 -4.97 -4.28 13.25
C GLU A 28 -5.15 -3.77 11.81
N GLN A 29 -4.62 -2.58 11.50
CA GLN A 29 -4.65 -2.00 10.17
C GLN A 29 -3.99 -2.93 9.14
N LYS A 30 -2.93 -3.66 9.52
CA LYS A 30 -2.30 -4.65 8.63
C LYS A 30 -3.25 -5.79 8.29
N LYS A 31 -3.99 -6.31 9.27
CA LYS A 31 -5.00 -7.37 9.06
C LYS A 31 -6.15 -6.86 8.20
N PHE A 32 -6.58 -5.63 8.46
CA PHE A 32 -7.61 -4.94 7.67
C PHE A 32 -7.19 -4.80 6.20
N GLN A 33 -5.99 -4.28 5.94
CA GLN A 33 -5.45 -4.15 4.58
C GLN A 33 -5.25 -5.51 3.89
N GLN A 34 -4.74 -6.51 4.63
CA GLN A 34 -4.50 -7.84 4.09
C GLN A 34 -5.81 -8.50 3.63
N PHE A 35 -6.90 -8.36 4.39
CA PHE A 35 -8.22 -8.86 3.99
C PHE A 35 -8.66 -8.31 2.62
N TYR A 36 -8.59 -7.00 2.40
CA TYR A 36 -9.00 -6.42 1.11
C TYR A 36 -8.02 -6.73 -0.01
N LYS A 37 -6.75 -6.99 0.31
CA LYS A 37 -5.78 -7.50 -0.65
C LYS A 37 -6.15 -8.91 -1.11
N ASP A 38 -6.49 -9.79 -0.18
CA ASP A 38 -6.87 -11.18 -0.46
C ASP A 38 -8.22 -11.27 -1.17
N ALA A 39 -9.15 -10.34 -0.87
CA ALA A 39 -10.44 -10.22 -1.53
C ALA A 39 -10.38 -9.48 -2.89
N ASN A 40 -9.19 -9.09 -3.37
CA ASN A 40 -9.01 -8.25 -4.56
C ASN A 40 -9.90 -6.99 -4.56
N ALA A 41 -10.07 -6.37 -3.40
CA ALA A 41 -11.01 -5.29 -3.13
C ALA A 41 -10.32 -4.00 -2.61
N MET A 42 -9.04 -3.84 -2.94
CA MET A 42 -8.22 -2.72 -2.47
C MET A 42 -8.70 -1.36 -3.00
N GLU A 43 -9.22 -1.30 -4.22
CA GLU A 43 -9.73 -0.06 -4.81
C GLU A 43 -11.02 0.40 -4.10
N GLN A 44 -11.90 -0.54 -3.77
CA GLN A 44 -13.17 -0.29 -3.09
C GLN A 44 -12.94 0.29 -1.69
N ILE A 45 -12.04 -0.32 -0.90
CA ILE A 45 -11.73 0.23 0.43
C ILE A 45 -10.98 1.57 0.35
N ALA A 46 -10.12 1.75 -0.66
CA ALA A 46 -9.40 3.00 -0.86
C ALA A 46 -10.34 4.16 -1.25
N ASP A 47 -11.29 3.91 -2.15
CA ASP A 47 -12.29 4.90 -2.58
C ASP A 47 -13.18 5.34 -1.42
N TYR A 48 -13.75 4.38 -0.67
CA TYR A 48 -14.55 4.66 0.52
C TYR A 48 -13.76 5.50 1.55
N SER A 49 -12.54 5.06 1.85
CA SER A 49 -11.67 5.74 2.83
C SER A 49 -11.33 7.16 2.38
N LYS A 50 -10.99 7.35 1.10
CA LYS A 50 -10.64 8.67 0.56
C LYS A 50 -11.81 9.65 0.66
N LYS A 51 -13.03 9.22 0.28
CA LYS A 51 -14.23 10.07 0.33
C LYS A 51 -14.60 10.44 1.77
N LEU A 52 -14.58 9.47 2.69
CA LEU A 52 -14.83 9.72 4.11
C LEU A 52 -13.78 10.68 4.70
N MET A 53 -12.50 10.47 4.41
CA MET A 53 -11.41 11.31 4.89
C MET A 53 -11.54 12.75 4.40
N ALA A 54 -11.93 12.95 3.13
CA ALA A 54 -12.16 14.29 2.59
C ALA A 54 -13.26 15.04 3.37
N LEU A 55 -14.35 14.36 3.74
CA LEU A 55 -15.42 14.93 4.57
C LEU A 55 -14.94 15.24 5.99
N LEU A 56 -14.19 14.33 6.62
CA LEU A 56 -13.63 14.55 7.96
C LEU A 56 -12.65 15.73 8.00
N TYR A 57 -11.84 15.92 6.95
CA TYR A 57 -10.93 17.07 6.83
C TYR A 57 -11.63 18.38 6.49
N LYS A 58 -12.79 18.33 5.80
CA LYS A 58 -13.61 19.51 5.50
C LYS A 58 -14.11 20.17 6.79
N TYR A 59 -14.52 19.38 7.78
CA TYR A 59 -15.08 19.87 9.04
C TYR A 59 -14.03 20.01 10.15
N LYS A 60 -13.02 20.87 9.94
CA LYS A 60 -12.15 21.36 11.01
C LYS A 60 -12.94 22.27 11.98
N GLN A 61 -13.86 21.73 12.78
CA GLN A 61 -14.64 22.55 13.68
C GLN A 61 -13.84 22.98 14.91
N ILE A 62 -13.72 24.30 15.04
CA ILE A 62 -13.46 25.04 16.25
C ILE A 62 -14.79 25.02 17.03
N LEU A 63 -15.05 23.95 17.79
CA LEU A 63 -16.15 23.92 18.75
C LEU A 63 -15.58 24.26 20.14
N ASN A 64 -16.07 25.34 20.74
CA ASN A 64 -15.85 25.70 22.15
C ASN A 64 -14.38 25.88 22.59
N ASN A 65 -13.59 26.69 21.88
CA ASN A 65 -12.21 27.06 22.25
C ASN A 65 -11.19 25.92 22.42
N ASN A 66 -11.60 24.65 22.28
CA ASN A 66 -10.71 23.49 22.22
C ASN A 66 -10.73 22.93 20.79
N ARG A 67 -9.67 23.26 20.04
CA ARG A 67 -9.45 22.82 18.67
C ARG A 67 -9.07 21.33 18.63
N VAL A 68 -10.04 20.42 18.74
CA VAL A 68 -9.83 19.02 18.33
C VAL A 68 -10.48 18.85 16.96
N PRO A 69 -9.69 18.77 15.87
CA PRO A 69 -10.23 18.49 14.53
C PRO A 69 -11.11 17.24 14.55
N VAL A 70 -12.26 17.26 13.87
CA VAL A 70 -13.18 16.10 13.74
C VAL A 70 -12.43 14.84 13.31
N PHE A 71 -11.45 14.98 12.41
CA PHE A 71 -10.52 13.91 12.03
C PHE A 71 -9.72 13.30 13.20
N ASN A 72 -9.24 14.12 14.14
CA ASN A 72 -8.45 13.64 15.27
C ASN A 72 -9.32 12.86 16.27
N ALA A 73 -10.57 13.29 16.49
CA ALA A 73 -11.53 12.53 17.28
C ALA A 73 -11.85 11.19 16.60
N TRP A 74 -12.11 11.23 15.29
CA TRP A 74 -12.35 10.02 14.49
C TRP A 74 -11.21 9.02 14.60
N ARG A 75 -9.95 9.47 14.51
CA ARG A 75 -8.76 8.60 14.66
C ARG A 75 -8.60 7.98 16.04
N LYS A 76 -9.24 8.55 17.06
CA LYS A 76 -9.26 8.00 18.42
C LYS A 76 -10.47 7.09 18.66
N GLY A 77 -11.29 6.86 17.64
CA GLY A 77 -12.54 6.10 17.76
C GLY A 77 -13.70 6.91 18.34
N ASP A 78 -13.56 8.22 18.51
CA ASP A 78 -14.65 9.11 18.91
C ASP A 78 -15.35 9.67 17.68
N PHE A 79 -16.52 9.10 17.36
CA PHE A 79 -17.30 9.46 16.17
C PHE A 79 -18.31 10.56 16.42
N ALA A 80 -18.64 10.88 17.68
CA ALA A 80 -19.70 11.83 18.02
C ALA A 80 -19.50 13.23 17.40
N PRO A 81 -18.27 13.80 17.38
CA PRO A 81 -18.01 15.07 16.70
C PRO A 81 -18.29 15.02 15.19
N ALA A 82 -18.01 13.89 14.55
CA ALA A 82 -18.27 13.71 13.12
C ALA A 82 -19.78 13.60 12.82
N LEU A 83 -20.52 12.88 13.67
CA LEU A 83 -21.98 12.73 13.53
C LEU A 83 -22.75 14.02 13.80
N ALA A 84 -22.13 15.06 14.36
CA ALA A 84 -22.72 16.40 14.39
C ALA A 84 -22.98 16.97 12.99
N HIS A 85 -22.24 16.51 11.97
CA HIS A 85 -22.31 17.00 10.60
C HIS A 85 -23.22 16.14 9.71
N GLU A 86 -24.23 16.78 9.11
CA GLU A 86 -25.22 16.09 8.26
C GLU A 86 -24.59 15.42 7.04
N GLU A 87 -23.65 16.09 6.35
CA GLU A 87 -22.98 15.49 5.17
C GLU A 87 -22.22 14.20 5.53
N ILE A 88 -21.64 14.12 6.73
CA ILE A 88 -20.97 12.90 7.19
C ILE A 88 -22.00 11.80 7.45
N ARG A 89 -23.11 12.14 8.13
CA ARG A 89 -24.21 11.18 8.39
C ARG A 89 -24.79 10.65 7.09
N GLN A 90 -25.06 11.54 6.13
CA GLN A 90 -25.59 11.18 4.82
C GLN A 90 -24.61 10.27 4.07
N PHE A 91 -23.31 10.62 4.03
CA PHE A 91 -22.31 9.78 3.38
C PHE A 91 -22.26 8.36 3.95
N ILE A 92 -22.27 8.22 5.29
CA ILE A 92 -22.21 6.91 5.93
C ILE A 92 -23.44 6.07 5.56
N MET A 93 -24.63 6.66 5.62
CA MET A 93 -25.88 5.93 5.32
C MET A 93 -26.07 5.64 3.83
N ASP A 94 -25.65 6.52 2.94
CA ASP A 94 -25.67 6.29 1.49
C ASP A 94 -24.70 5.17 1.09
N ASN A 95 -23.63 4.96 1.87
CA ASN A 95 -22.63 3.93 1.65
C ASN A 95 -22.77 2.75 2.62
N LYS A 96 -23.93 2.57 3.27
CA LYS A 96 -24.13 1.48 4.24
C LYS A 96 -23.99 0.09 3.60
N ASP A 97 -24.37 -0.03 2.34
CA ASP A 97 -24.32 -1.25 1.52
C ASP A 97 -23.07 -1.28 0.62
N HIS A 98 -22.10 -0.38 0.85
CA HIS A 98 -20.89 -0.30 0.05
C HIS A 98 -20.10 -1.62 0.12
N PRO A 99 -19.53 -2.13 -1.00
CA PRO A 99 -18.85 -3.43 -1.04
C PRO A 99 -17.78 -3.60 0.04
N ALA A 100 -17.03 -2.52 0.34
CA ALA A 100 -16.04 -2.56 1.41
C ALA A 100 -16.65 -2.89 2.79
N VAL A 101 -17.75 -2.22 3.17
CA VAL A 101 -18.44 -2.45 4.44
C VAL A 101 -18.99 -3.87 4.50
N MET A 102 -19.68 -4.28 3.43
CA MET A 102 -20.34 -5.59 3.34
C MET A 102 -19.36 -6.76 3.38
N MET A 103 -18.22 -6.65 2.68
CA MET A 103 -17.17 -7.68 2.69
C MET A 103 -16.58 -7.85 4.09
N TRP A 104 -16.32 -6.75 4.80
CA TRP A 104 -15.76 -6.80 6.15
C TRP A 104 -16.76 -7.29 7.20
N ALA A 105 -18.04 -6.93 7.06
CA ALA A 105 -19.11 -7.45 7.90
C ALA A 105 -19.21 -8.98 7.75
N ASN A 106 -19.08 -9.48 6.51
CA ASN A 106 -19.19 -10.90 6.18
C ASN A 106 -17.84 -11.64 6.09
N LYS A 107 -16.76 -11.07 6.64
CA LYS A 107 -15.38 -11.56 6.46
C LYS A 107 -15.17 -13.04 6.78
N LYS A 108 -15.94 -13.63 7.69
CA LYS A 108 -15.87 -15.09 7.98
C LYS A 108 -16.31 -15.92 6.77
N SER A 109 -17.43 -15.55 6.14
CA SER A 109 -17.95 -16.20 4.93
C SER A 109 -17.09 -15.93 3.70
N THR A 110 -16.52 -14.72 3.58
CA THR A 110 -15.61 -14.36 2.47
C THR A 110 -14.31 -15.18 2.49
N ILE A 111 -13.77 -15.49 3.68
CA ILE A 111 -12.58 -16.33 3.84
C ILE A 111 -12.88 -17.80 3.52
N GLU A 112 -14.09 -18.29 3.80
CA GLU A 112 -14.51 -19.65 3.47
C GLU A 112 -14.78 -19.84 1.97
N LEU A 113 -15.43 -18.88 1.31
CA LEU A 113 -15.65 -18.89 -0.15
C LEU A 113 -14.34 -18.91 -0.95
N ASN A 114 -13.36 -18.07 -0.57
CA ASN A 114 -12.06 -18.02 -1.25
C ASN A 114 -11.23 -19.30 -1.05
N LYS A 115 -11.42 -20.03 0.06
CA LYS A 115 -10.81 -21.36 0.25
C LYS A 115 -11.46 -22.41 -0.65
N SER A 116 -12.75 -22.30 -0.93
CA SER A 116 -13.49 -23.24 -1.79
C SER A 116 -13.24 -23.00 -3.29
N GLU A 117 -12.95 -21.76 -3.71
CA GLU A 117 -12.72 -21.42 -5.13
C GLU A 117 -11.27 -21.60 -5.62
N THR A 118 -10.32 -21.96 -4.74
CA THR A 118 -8.91 -22.18 -5.12
C THR A 118 -8.64 -23.56 -5.75
N GLN A 119 -9.69 -24.36 -6.04
CA GLN A 119 -9.59 -25.60 -6.84
C GLN A 119 -10.35 -25.49 -8.16
N ALA A 120 -9.95 -24.56 -9.03
CA ALA A 120 -10.22 -24.66 -10.45
C ALA A 120 -8.95 -24.23 -11.21
N PRO A 121 -8.38 -25.07 -12.09
CA PRO A 121 -7.12 -24.75 -12.77
C PRO A 121 -7.36 -23.62 -13.77
N ARG A 122 -6.83 -22.43 -13.49
CA ARG A 122 -6.63 -21.42 -14.55
C ARG A 122 -5.45 -21.87 -15.39
N GLN A 123 -5.69 -22.08 -16.68
CA GLN A 123 -4.63 -22.26 -17.67
C GLN A 123 -3.79 -20.98 -17.71
N GLU A 124 -2.58 -21.06 -17.17
CA GLU A 124 -1.53 -20.07 -17.39
C GLU A 124 -0.88 -20.37 -18.74
N THR A 125 -0.96 -19.42 -19.67
CA THR A 125 -0.05 -19.36 -20.82
C THR A 125 1.38 -19.27 -20.27
N PRO A 126 2.34 -20.12 -20.70
CA PRO A 126 3.63 -20.20 -20.04
C PRO A 126 4.47 -18.96 -20.37
N VAL A 127 4.72 -18.12 -19.36
CA VAL A 127 5.86 -17.19 -19.36
C VAL A 127 7.06 -17.96 -18.80
N PRO A 128 8.27 -17.88 -19.40
CA PRO A 128 9.39 -18.72 -18.99
C PRO A 128 9.70 -18.49 -17.52
N ALA A 129 9.90 -19.58 -16.78
CA ALA A 129 10.31 -19.57 -15.38
C ALA A 129 11.61 -18.78 -15.22
N GLN A 130 11.52 -17.52 -14.83
CA GLN A 130 12.66 -16.80 -14.29
C GLN A 130 12.95 -17.41 -12.92
N GLU A 131 14.12 -18.04 -12.81
CA GLU A 131 14.67 -18.52 -11.55
C GLU A 131 14.58 -17.40 -10.52
N LYS A 132 13.91 -17.67 -9.40
CA LYS A 132 13.90 -16.74 -8.27
C LYS A 132 15.35 -16.62 -7.77
N PRO A 133 15.93 -15.41 -7.69
CA PRO A 133 17.25 -15.20 -7.11
C PRO A 133 17.30 -15.76 -5.69
N LYS A 134 18.35 -16.55 -5.36
CA LYS A 134 18.53 -17.24 -4.07
C LYS A 134 19.54 -16.57 -3.13
N GLY A 135 20.13 -15.43 -3.50
CA GLY A 135 21.01 -14.64 -2.62
C GLY A 135 21.09 -13.16 -2.96
N LEU A 136 21.75 -12.37 -2.10
CA LEU A 136 21.95 -10.92 -2.31
C LEU A 136 22.73 -10.62 -3.60
N ASP A 137 23.65 -11.50 -3.99
CA ASP A 137 24.42 -11.39 -5.23
C ASP A 137 23.53 -11.52 -6.47
N ASP A 138 22.57 -12.45 -6.45
CA ASP A 138 21.62 -12.62 -7.56
C ASP A 138 20.72 -11.39 -7.72
N PHE A 139 20.34 -10.73 -6.62
CA PHE A 139 19.63 -9.45 -6.66
C PHE A 139 20.51 -8.34 -7.22
N THR A 140 21.77 -8.28 -6.80
CA THR A 140 22.75 -7.32 -7.29
C THR A 140 22.90 -7.45 -8.82
N GLU A 141 23.07 -8.68 -9.31
CA GLU A 141 23.16 -8.98 -10.74
C GLU A 141 21.86 -8.65 -11.49
N LYS A 142 20.70 -9.04 -10.95
CA LYS A 142 19.37 -8.72 -11.51
C LYS A 142 19.21 -7.22 -11.72
N PHE A 143 19.48 -6.41 -10.70
CA PHE A 143 19.31 -4.96 -10.80
C PHE A 143 20.36 -4.32 -11.73
N MET A 144 21.59 -4.84 -11.79
CA MET A 144 22.59 -4.36 -12.74
C MET A 144 22.23 -4.65 -14.21
N LYS A 145 21.49 -5.73 -14.47
CA LYS A 145 21.03 -6.09 -15.82
C LYS A 145 19.72 -5.40 -16.25
N MET A 146 18.95 -4.83 -15.32
CA MET A 146 17.70 -4.11 -15.65
C MET A 146 17.95 -2.91 -16.55
N ASP A 147 17.00 -2.56 -17.41
CA ASP A 147 17.08 -1.30 -18.15
C ASP A 147 17.07 -0.09 -17.20
N LYS A 148 17.57 1.05 -17.68
CA LYS A 148 17.72 2.26 -16.85
C LYS A 148 16.39 2.75 -16.29
N GLY A 149 15.29 2.64 -17.04
CA GLY A 149 13.97 3.07 -16.57
C GLY A 149 13.46 2.19 -15.42
N GLN A 150 13.60 0.87 -15.55
CA GLN A 150 13.28 -0.09 -14.49
C GLN A 150 14.15 0.10 -13.25
N PHE A 151 15.45 0.33 -13.44
CA PHE A 151 16.38 0.61 -12.35
C PHE A 151 15.99 1.89 -11.60
N ASP A 152 15.83 3.01 -12.33
CA ASP A 152 15.44 4.30 -11.75
C ASP A 152 14.09 4.22 -11.04
N TYR A 153 13.15 3.42 -11.57
CA TYR A 153 11.87 3.14 -10.93
C TYR A 153 12.06 2.42 -9.59
N CYS A 154 12.88 1.37 -9.52
CA CYS A 154 13.11 0.60 -8.30
C CYS A 154 13.86 1.39 -7.21
N PHE A 155 14.82 2.22 -7.62
CA PHE A 155 15.71 2.96 -6.72
C PHE A 155 15.32 4.42 -6.50
N SER A 156 14.15 4.85 -7.00
CA SER A 156 13.67 6.21 -6.86
C SER A 156 13.67 6.70 -5.41
N SER A 157 14.17 7.92 -5.18
CA SER A 157 14.13 8.60 -3.89
C SER A 157 12.72 8.94 -3.42
N SER A 158 11.75 8.97 -4.35
CA SER A 158 10.33 9.19 -4.08
C SER A 158 9.58 7.92 -3.63
N ASP A 159 10.23 6.76 -3.62
CA ASP A 159 9.58 5.52 -3.23
C ASP A 159 9.29 5.46 -1.72
N SER A 160 8.12 4.93 -1.37
CA SER A 160 7.75 4.72 0.03
C SER A 160 8.62 3.62 0.65
N GLN A 161 9.03 3.80 1.90
CA GLN A 161 9.71 2.75 2.66
C GLN A 161 8.71 1.78 3.29
N THR A 162 9.12 0.53 3.40
CA THR A 162 8.39 -0.53 4.11
C THR A 162 9.37 -1.33 4.95
N ARG A 163 8.87 -1.97 6.01
CA ARG A 163 9.71 -2.80 6.88
C ARG A 163 9.68 -4.23 6.36
N SER A 164 10.86 -4.77 6.04
CA SER A 164 11.08 -6.18 5.65
C SER A 164 12.04 -6.78 6.68
N GLY A 165 11.56 -7.73 7.49
CA GLY A 165 12.28 -8.17 8.68
C GLY A 165 12.58 -7.00 9.63
N ASN A 166 13.87 -6.79 9.95
CA ASN A 166 14.33 -5.68 10.79
C ASN A 166 14.88 -4.48 9.99
N ILE A 167 14.73 -4.48 8.67
CA ILE A 167 15.27 -3.45 7.78
C ILE A 167 14.14 -2.61 7.19
N PHE A 168 14.30 -1.29 7.18
CA PHE A 168 13.50 -0.35 6.41
C PHE A 168 14.06 -0.26 4.99
N MET A 169 13.23 -0.63 4.01
CA MET A 169 13.63 -0.78 2.62
C MET A 169 12.64 -0.08 1.69
N ASN A 170 13.08 0.25 0.48
CA ASN A 170 12.18 0.76 -0.55
C ASN A 170 11.13 -0.31 -0.90
N ARG A 171 9.84 0.06 -0.92
CA ARG A 171 8.73 -0.86 -1.18
C ARG A 171 8.86 -1.55 -2.54
N ARG A 172 9.40 -0.87 -3.55
CA ARG A 172 9.61 -1.45 -4.88
C ARG A 172 10.68 -2.54 -4.86
N LEU A 173 11.74 -2.41 -4.08
CA LEU A 173 12.76 -3.47 -3.93
C LEU A 173 12.18 -4.72 -3.28
N VAL A 174 11.29 -4.55 -2.30
CA VAL A 174 10.57 -5.68 -1.68
C VAL A 174 9.62 -6.36 -2.67
N ARG A 175 8.99 -5.59 -3.58
CA ARG A 175 8.16 -6.17 -4.67
C ARG A 175 8.99 -6.98 -5.67
N GLU A 176 10.24 -6.59 -5.88
CA GLU A 176 11.19 -7.32 -6.72
C GLU A 176 11.70 -8.62 -6.07
N GLY A 177 11.31 -8.88 -4.81
CA GLY A 177 11.63 -10.08 -4.06
C GLY A 177 12.71 -9.89 -3.00
N LEU A 178 13.31 -8.70 -2.89
CA LEU A 178 14.39 -8.45 -1.95
C LEU A 178 13.84 -8.43 -0.51
N THR A 179 14.30 -9.36 0.32
CA THR A 179 13.89 -9.44 1.72
C THR A 179 14.96 -8.84 2.63
N GLY A 180 14.52 -8.27 3.77
CA GLY A 180 15.46 -7.70 4.75
C GLY A 180 16.27 -8.75 5.50
N GLU A 181 15.92 -10.03 5.40
CA GLU A 181 16.67 -11.17 5.95
C GLU A 181 18.04 -11.36 5.29
N LEU A 182 18.25 -10.75 4.11
CA LEU A 182 19.53 -10.75 3.40
C LEU A 182 20.56 -9.77 3.99
N PHE A 183 20.18 -8.98 4.99
CA PHE A 183 21.03 -7.96 5.61
C PHE A 183 21.05 -8.12 7.12
N ASN A 184 22.24 -8.02 7.73
CA ASN A 184 22.37 -8.12 9.18
C ASN A 184 21.91 -6.82 9.87
N THR A 185 22.14 -5.68 9.23
CA THR A 185 21.83 -4.34 9.78
C THR A 185 21.23 -3.41 8.73
N GLN A 186 20.58 -2.33 9.21
CA GLN A 186 20.10 -1.24 8.35
C GLN A 186 21.24 -0.58 7.56
N GLU A 187 22.43 -0.53 8.16
CA GLU A 187 23.64 0.01 7.54
C GLU A 187 24.10 -0.85 6.37
N ASP A 188 24.06 -2.19 6.50
CA ASP A 188 24.41 -3.11 5.41
C ASP A 188 23.51 -2.90 4.19
N TYR A 189 22.20 -2.75 4.40
CA TYR A 189 21.27 -2.44 3.32
C TYR A 189 21.52 -1.08 2.68
N ASN A 190 21.77 -0.04 3.50
CA ASN A 190 22.04 1.30 3.00
C ASN A 190 23.34 1.34 2.17
N ASN A 191 24.37 0.64 2.63
CA ASN A 191 25.65 0.49 1.95
C ASN A 191 25.49 -0.28 0.64
N TRP A 192 24.81 -1.42 0.64
CA TRP A 192 24.51 -2.17 -0.57
C TRP A 192 23.76 -1.33 -1.61
N LYS A 193 22.68 -0.64 -1.19
CA LYS A 193 21.90 0.25 -2.06
C LYS A 193 22.75 1.36 -2.65
N SER A 194 23.57 2.02 -1.83
CA SER A 194 24.45 3.12 -2.25
C SER A 194 25.50 2.65 -3.26
N ASN A 195 26.13 1.49 -2.99
CA ASN A 195 27.13 0.89 -3.87
C ASN A 195 26.53 0.51 -5.22
N LEU A 196 25.34 -0.10 -5.22
CA LEU A 196 24.65 -0.51 -6.44
C LEU A 196 24.28 0.70 -7.32
N VAL A 197 23.71 1.76 -6.72
CA VAL A 197 23.37 3.00 -7.45
C VAL A 197 24.63 3.67 -8.00
N SER A 198 25.71 3.70 -7.22
CA SER A 198 26.99 4.29 -7.64
C SER A 198 27.61 3.54 -8.82
N ALA A 199 27.67 2.20 -8.74
CA ALA A 199 28.21 1.37 -9.81
C ALA A 199 27.35 1.45 -11.09
N ARG A 200 26.02 1.53 -10.97
CA ARG A 200 25.13 1.72 -12.14
C ARG A 200 25.35 3.07 -12.82
N ASN A 201 25.55 4.13 -12.04
CA ASN A 201 25.88 5.45 -12.57
C ASN A 201 27.22 5.47 -13.29
N GLN A 202 28.24 4.78 -12.76
CA GLN A 202 29.55 4.63 -13.41
C GLN A 202 29.46 3.85 -14.73
N GLN A 203 28.71 2.74 -14.77
CA GLN A 203 28.48 1.97 -16.00
C GLN A 203 27.77 2.83 -17.07
N THR A 204 26.80 3.64 -16.66
CA THR A 204 26.10 4.57 -17.55
C THR A 204 27.02 5.68 -18.08
N GLN A 205 28.01 6.11 -17.30
CA GLN A 205 29.02 7.09 -17.74
C GLN A 205 30.05 6.46 -18.67
N ALA A 206 30.50 5.23 -18.40
CA ALA A 206 31.43 4.50 -19.26
C ALA A 206 30.84 4.21 -20.66
N LEU A 207 29.58 3.81 -20.75
CA LEU A 207 28.86 3.63 -22.02
C LEU A 207 28.68 4.93 -22.82
N LYS A 208 28.71 6.09 -22.15
CA LYS A 208 28.70 7.41 -22.81
C LYS A 208 30.09 7.89 -23.24
N GLN A 209 31.14 7.23 -22.76
CA GLN A 209 32.54 7.54 -23.04
C GLN A 209 33.21 6.51 -23.96
N GLU A 210 32.48 5.47 -24.42
CA GLU A 210 33.01 4.63 -25.50
C GLU A 210 33.36 5.53 -26.69
N PRO A 211 34.64 5.62 -27.07
CA PRO A 211 35.00 6.31 -28.28
C PRO A 211 34.34 5.52 -29.40
N VAL A 212 33.70 6.25 -30.32
CA VAL A 212 33.40 5.73 -31.64
C VAL A 212 34.75 5.37 -32.27
N LEU A 213 35.22 4.15 -32.04
CA LEU A 213 36.22 3.52 -32.87
C LEU A 213 35.50 3.22 -34.18
N SER A 214 35.35 4.27 -34.99
CA SER A 214 35.19 4.11 -36.41
C SER A 214 36.42 3.34 -36.88
N GLU A 215 36.24 2.04 -37.06
CA GLU A 215 37.03 1.27 -37.99
C GLU A 215 36.94 1.98 -39.34
N THR A 216 37.95 2.76 -39.64
CA THR A 216 38.35 3.02 -41.02
C THR A 216 39.74 2.43 -41.15
N GLN A 217 39.79 1.10 -41.16
CA GLN A 217 40.93 0.39 -41.72
C GLN A 217 40.90 0.58 -43.24
N ALA A 218 42.07 1.01 -43.71
CA ALA A 218 42.53 1.11 -45.08
C ALA A 218 41.89 0.16 -46.11
N LEU A 219 41.51 0.71 -47.26
CA LEU A 219 42.19 0.49 -48.55
C LEU A 219 41.73 1.51 -49.59
#